data_AF-A0A3N5IYR0-F1
#
_entry.id   AF-A0A3N5IYR0-F1
#
_cell.length_a   1.000
_cell.length_b   1.000
_cell.length_c   1.000
_cell.angle_alpha   90.00
_cell.angle_beta   90.00
_cell.angle_gamma   90.00
#
_symmetry.space_group_name_H-M   'P 1'
#
loop_
_entity.id
_entity.type
_entity.pdbx_description
1 polymer ?
#
loop_
_entity_poly.entity_id
_entity_poly.type
_entity_poly.pdbx_seq_one_letter_code
_entity_poly.pdbx_strand_id
1 'polypeptide(L)'
;MEEVKADETFMAEKLGIFVNTNRNLRHVIEITKAAERAGKEVILFFSHKGVLLTQEPEFQELVGHAQYAVCNVGFEAQGLKGKTVPGMD
;
A
#
# COMPACT_ATOMS: atom_id res chain seq x y z
N MET A 1 25.98 34.64 13.64
CA MET A 1 24.91 33.89 14.32
C MET A 1 24.52 32.79 13.37
N GLU A 2 25.14 31.63 13.54
CA GLU A 2 24.84 30.44 12.75
C GLU A 2 23.81 29.65 13.54
N GLU A 3 22.54 29.72 13.13
CA GLU A 3 21.52 28.80 13.64
C GLU A 3 21.74 27.45 12.98
N VAL A 4 22.47 26.56 13.66
CA VAL A 4 22.40 25.14 13.39
C VAL A 4 21.08 24.64 13.97
N LYS A 5 20.06 24.43 13.11
CA LYS A 5 18.82 23.74 13.48
C LYS A 5 18.88 22.30 13.00
N ALA A 6 18.95 21.42 13.99
CA ALA A 6 18.58 20.01 14.03
C ALA A 6 18.89 19.15 12.79
N ASP A 7 19.82 18.22 12.99
CA ASP A 7 19.78 16.89 12.40
C ASP A 7 18.50 16.17 12.87
N GLU A 8 17.35 16.59 12.36
CA GLU A 8 16.17 15.73 12.26
C GLU A 8 16.30 15.02 10.92
N THR A 9 16.57 13.73 10.98
CA THR A 9 16.37 12.85 9.83
C THR A 9 14.95 13.09 9.32
N PHE A 10 14.82 13.76 8.17
CA PHE A 10 13.56 13.99 7.45
C PHE A 10 12.97 12.61 7.08
N MET A 11 12.31 11.95 8.03
CA MET A 11 11.48 10.79 7.72
C MET A 11 10.29 11.31 6.94
N ALA A 12 10.14 10.85 5.69
CA ALA A 12 8.95 11.10 4.91
C ALA A 12 7.72 10.78 5.76
N GLU A 13 6.78 11.74 5.85
CA GLU A 13 5.52 11.51 6.55
C GLU A 13 4.83 10.28 5.96
N LYS A 14 4.27 9.40 6.81
CA LYS A 14 3.70 8.13 6.36
C LYS A 14 2.19 8.21 6.20
N LEU A 15 1.67 7.65 5.11
CA LEU A 15 0.23 7.40 4.93
C LEU A 15 -0.05 5.91 4.97
N GLY A 16 -0.74 5.46 6.02
CA GLY A 16 -1.27 4.11 6.12
C GLY A 16 -2.68 4.02 5.55
N ILE A 17 -2.94 3.05 4.67
CA ILE A 17 -4.28 2.75 4.15
C ILE A 17 -4.67 1.33 4.48
N PHE A 18 -5.74 1.17 5.26
CA PHE A 18 -6.33 -0.13 5.56
C PHE A 18 -7.41 -0.48 4.54
N VAL A 19 -7.19 -1.54 3.78
CA VAL A 19 -8.08 -1.99 2.71
C VAL A 19 -8.73 -3.31 3.12
N ASN A 20 -9.99 -3.25 3.54
CA ASN A 20 -10.74 -4.40 4.05
C ASN A 20 -11.93 -4.84 3.17
N THR A 21 -12.20 -4.13 2.07
CA THR A 21 -13.27 -4.46 1.10
C THR A 21 -12.69 -4.71 -0.29
N ASN A 22 -13.38 -5.50 -1.10
CA ASN A 22 -13.03 -5.76 -2.50
C ASN A 22 -13.55 -4.69 -3.47
N ARG A 23 -13.56 -3.42 -3.03
CA ARG A 23 -14.10 -2.29 -3.77
C ARG A 23 -13.10 -1.16 -3.78
N ASN A 24 -13.28 -0.20 -4.69
CA ASN A 24 -12.57 1.07 -4.70
C ASN A 24 -11.06 0.97 -4.98
N LEU A 25 -10.59 -0.10 -5.66
CA LEU A 25 -9.16 -0.23 -6.02
C LEU A 25 -8.65 1.01 -6.76
N ARG A 26 -9.44 1.56 -7.69
CA ARG A 26 -9.08 2.79 -8.39
C ARG A 26 -8.84 3.97 -7.46
N HIS A 27 -9.66 4.14 -6.42
CA HIS A 27 -9.44 5.20 -5.43
C HIS A 27 -8.16 4.96 -4.61
N VAL A 28 -7.88 3.71 -4.23
CA VAL A 28 -6.63 3.34 -3.55
C VAL A 28 -5.42 3.70 -4.42
N ILE A 29 -5.45 3.37 -5.71
CA ILE A 29 -4.38 3.71 -6.67
C ILE A 29 -4.16 5.22 -6.74
N GLU A 30 -5.21 6.01 -6.97
CA GLU A 30 -5.06 7.45 -7.14
C GLU A 30 -4.64 8.16 -5.84
N ILE A 31 -5.10 7.69 -4.68
CA ILE A 31 -4.66 8.21 -3.38
C ILE A 31 -3.19 7.89 -3.14
N THR A 32 -2.75 6.66 -3.43
CA THR A 32 -1.34 6.25 -3.33
C THR A 32 -0.45 7.15 -4.17
N LYS A 33 -0.77 7.32 -5.46
CA LYS A 33 -0.02 8.18 -6.37
C LYS A 33 -0.04 9.65 -5.92
N ALA A 34 -1.15 10.13 -5.36
CA ALA A 34 -1.24 11.50 -4.83
C ALA A 34 -0.37 11.71 -3.59
N ALA A 35 -0.34 10.74 -2.68
CA ALA A 35 0.48 10.79 -1.48
C ALA A 35 1.98 10.70 -1.80
N GLU A 36 2.37 9.82 -2.72
CA GLU A 36 3.73 9.74 -3.24
C GLU A 36 4.19 11.07 -3.85
N ARG A 37 3.36 11.69 -4.72
CA ARG A 37 3.64 13.04 -5.27
C ARG A 37 3.76 14.13 -4.19
N ALA A 38 3.14 13.93 -3.04
CA ALA A 38 3.25 14.82 -1.88
C ALA A 38 4.49 14.51 -1.00
N GLY A 39 5.37 13.60 -1.42
CA GLY A 39 6.59 13.24 -0.69
C GLY A 39 6.35 12.29 0.50
N LYS A 40 5.22 11.58 0.53
CA LYS A 40 4.85 10.68 1.62
C LYS A 40 5.19 9.23 1.30
N GLU A 41 5.63 8.49 2.33
CA GLU A 41 5.77 7.04 2.25
C GLU A 41 4.39 6.39 2.41
N VAL A 42 3.96 5.60 1.44
CA VAL A 42 2.64 4.94 1.47
C VAL A 42 2.79 3.49 1.90
N ILE A 43 1.97 3.08 2.88
CA ILE A 43 1.88 1.71 3.37
C ILE A 43 0.42 1.24 3.21
N LEU A 44 0.20 0.22 2.39
CA LEU A 44 -1.12 -0.39 2.19
C LEU A 44 -1.21 -1.71 2.94
N PHE A 45 -2.31 -1.93 3.67
CA PHE A 45 -2.57 -3.21 4.31
C PHE A 45 -3.89 -3.81 3.81
N PHE A 46 -3.78 -4.90 3.05
CA PHE A 46 -4.93 -5.62 2.50
C PHE A 46 -5.34 -6.76 3.44
N SER A 47 -6.61 -6.75 3.85
CA SER A 47 -7.17 -7.75 4.76
C SER A 47 -8.62 -8.11 4.41
N HIS A 48 -9.15 -9.16 5.03
CA HIS A 48 -10.50 -9.69 4.78
C HIS A 48 -10.81 -9.84 3.28
N LYS A 49 -11.81 -9.13 2.73
CA LYS A 49 -12.15 -9.14 1.30
C LYS A 49 -11.23 -8.26 0.47
N GLY A 50 -10.52 -7.32 1.08
CA GLY A 50 -9.58 -6.44 0.39
C GLY A 50 -8.44 -7.19 -0.28
N VAL A 51 -8.06 -8.35 0.24
CA VAL A 51 -7.05 -9.21 -0.39
C VAL A 51 -7.42 -9.65 -1.81
N LEU A 52 -8.71 -9.70 -2.16
CA LEU A 52 -9.15 -10.03 -3.53
C LEU A 52 -8.67 -9.00 -4.54
N LEU A 53 -8.49 -7.74 -4.13
CA LEU A 53 -8.00 -6.67 -5.02
C LEU A 53 -6.57 -6.91 -5.50
N THR A 54 -5.78 -7.72 -4.79
CA THR A 54 -4.42 -8.11 -5.21
C THR A 54 -4.41 -8.92 -6.52
N GLN A 55 -5.56 -9.46 -6.90
CA GLN A 55 -5.71 -10.31 -8.09
C GLN A 55 -6.30 -9.53 -9.29
N GLU A 56 -6.67 -8.26 -9.10
CA GLU A 56 -7.17 -7.41 -10.18
C GLU A 56 -6.03 -6.94 -11.08
N PRO A 57 -6.21 -6.86 -12.41
CA PRO A 57 -5.16 -6.41 -13.32
C PRO A 57 -4.61 -5.02 -12.99
N GLU A 58 -5.48 -4.10 -12.56
CA GLU A 58 -5.13 -2.72 -12.18
C GLU A 58 -4.23 -2.65 -10.95
N PHE A 59 -4.13 -3.72 -10.14
CA PHE A 59 -3.27 -3.75 -8.96
C PHE A 59 -1.80 -3.55 -9.31
N GLN A 60 -1.37 -3.91 -10.53
CA GLN A 60 -0.02 -3.64 -11.05
C GLN A 60 0.36 -2.15 -10.98
N GLU A 61 -0.61 -1.24 -11.02
CA GLU A 61 -0.35 0.20 -10.91
C GLU A 61 0.11 0.64 -9.52
N LEU A 62 0.05 -0.23 -8.50
CA LEU A 62 0.59 0.04 -7.16
C LEU A 62 2.06 -0.38 -7.02
N VAL A 63 2.57 -1.22 -7.94
CA VAL A 63 3.94 -1.73 -7.87
C VAL A 63 4.92 -0.57 -8.02
N GLY A 64 5.81 -0.42 -7.05
CA GLY A 64 6.79 0.67 -7.01
C GLY A 64 6.29 1.98 -6.39
N HIS A 65 4.98 2.14 -6.17
CA HIS A 65 4.39 3.37 -5.61
C HIS A 65 4.09 3.28 -4.10
N ALA A 66 4.07 2.07 -3.53
CA ALA A 66 3.81 1.85 -2.10
C ALA A 66 4.49 0.59 -1.59
N GLN A 67 4.73 0.53 -0.28
CA GLN A 67 4.90 -0.73 0.43
C GLN A 67 3.52 -1.32 0.70
N TYR A 68 3.39 -2.65 0.60
CA TYR A 68 2.14 -3.30 0.96
C TYR A 68 2.35 -4.61 1.70
N ALA A 69 1.43 -4.87 2.61
CA ALA A 69 1.33 -6.09 3.37
C ALA A 69 -0.04 -6.74 3.10
N VAL A 70 -0.06 -8.06 3.04
CA VAL A 70 -1.27 -8.86 2.82
C VAL A 70 -1.49 -9.75 4.03
N CYS A 71 -2.71 -9.74 4.57
CA CYS A 71 -3.08 -10.60 5.68
C CYS A 71 -3.19 -12.07 5.21
N ASN A 72 -2.28 -12.94 5.64
CA ASN A 72 -2.28 -14.37 5.27
C ASN A 72 -3.61 -15.07 5.61
N VAL A 73 -4.18 -14.81 6.79
CA VAL A 73 -5.47 -15.40 7.18
C VAL A 73 -6.59 -14.98 6.24
N GLY A 74 -6.64 -13.70 5.86
CA GLY A 74 -7.61 -13.20 4.88
C GLY A 74 -7.38 -13.82 3.50
N PHE A 75 -6.13 -13.92 3.07
CA PHE A 75 -5.74 -14.49 1.78
C PHE A 75 -6.16 -15.95 1.64
N GLU A 76 -5.86 -16.78 2.66
CA GLU A 76 -6.27 -18.17 2.70
C GLU A 76 -7.80 -18.32 2.79
N ALA A 77 -8.47 -17.50 3.61
CA ALA A 77 -9.92 -17.53 3.75
C ALA A 77 -10.67 -17.13 2.47
N GLN A 78 -10.06 -16.34 1.59
CA GLN A 78 -10.58 -16.02 0.27
C GLN A 78 -10.15 -17.03 -0.82
N GLY A 79 -9.51 -18.14 -0.46
CA GLY A 79 -9.12 -19.19 -1.40
C GLY A 79 -7.92 -18.83 -2.28
N LEU A 80 -7.13 -17.84 -1.89
CA LEU A 80 -5.98 -17.36 -2.68
C LEU A 80 -4.67 -18.08 -2.35
N LYS A 81 -4.67 -19.12 -1.50
CA LYS A 81 -3.47 -19.86 -1.14
C LYS A 81 -2.69 -20.32 -2.38
N GLY A 82 -1.41 -19.96 -2.46
CA GLY A 82 -0.52 -20.27 -3.59
C GLY A 82 -0.65 -19.33 -4.80
N LYS A 83 -1.52 -18.30 -4.73
CA LYS A 83 -1.55 -17.22 -5.72
C LYS A 83 -0.46 -16.21 -5.43
N THR A 84 0.12 -15.68 -6.50
CA THR A 84 1.09 -14.59 -6.45
C THR A 84 0.39 -13.26 -6.22
N VAL A 85 1.05 -12.34 -5.52
CA VAL A 85 0.64 -10.95 -5.42
C VAL A 85 1.66 -10.13 -6.21
N PRO A 86 1.25 -9.29 -7.17
CA PRO A 86 2.18 -8.43 -7.90
C PRO A 86 3.11 -7.67 -6.96
N GLY A 87 4.42 -7.71 -7.24
CA GLY A 87 5.48 -7.05 -6.48
C GLY A 87 5.71 -7.55 -5.06
N MET A 88 5.22 -8.76 -4.73
CA MET A 88 5.71 -9.57 -3.62
C MET A 88 6.35 -10.85 -4.18
N ASP A 89 7.60 -11.12 -3.81
CA ASP A 89 8.33 -12.35 -4.15
C ASP A 89 8.07 -13.47 -3.13
#